data_AF-K1SX98-F1
#
_entry.id   AF-K1SX98-F1
#
_cell.length_a   1.000
_cell.length_b   1.000
_cell.length_c   1.000
_cell.angle_alpha   90.00
_cell.angle_beta   90.00
_cell.angle_gamma   90.00
#
_symmetry.space_group_name_H-M   'P 1'
#
loop_
_entity.id
_entity.type
_entity.pdbx_description
1 polymer ?
#
loop_
_entity_poly.entity_id
_entity_poly.type
_entity_poly.pdbx_seq_one_letter_code
_entity_poly.pdbx_strand_id
1 'polypeptide(L)'
;MGCATLTKIFAGTLDVEAINIEKESYTIIETSTIVDAIKDNAFREFLIETYGSNGGITQEEADRVTDLELNADNAAEVKSLAGIEYFRNLKTLKVSGLESLDDTNLAVGNINLTSVDISLVKGLTAIDCNGLQSLTTFSLVVTGAAGTEVGPKRVELDKCPKIESVTVKDCRAIVAVTVTGCTELTSLNLSGSYLEKWESEPNSGKWIYPSINIYTNTKLTDPANFIPAANLVDIWATSAQIEAFQKYFETNYKWTGTWHSNDEMPSASVVR
;
A
#
# COMPACT_ATOMS: atom_id res chain seq x y z
N MET A 1 -57.57 20.29 -5.99
CA MET A 1 -56.46 21.11 -5.45
C MET A 1 -55.17 20.42 -5.88
N GLY A 2 -54.41 21.06 -6.78
CA GLY A 2 -53.27 20.46 -7.45
C GLY A 2 -52.03 20.44 -6.56
N CYS A 3 -51.36 19.30 -6.48
CA CYS A 3 -50.02 19.17 -5.93
C CYS A 3 -49.04 19.76 -6.95
N ALA A 4 -48.46 20.93 -6.64
CA ALA A 4 -47.43 21.52 -7.47
C ALA A 4 -46.11 20.81 -7.19
N THR A 5 -45.60 20.06 -8.16
CA THR A 5 -44.24 19.55 -8.17
C THR A 5 -43.28 20.74 -8.24
N LEU A 6 -42.45 20.94 -7.22
CA LEU A 6 -41.35 21.91 -7.27
C LEU A 6 -40.40 21.51 -8.39
N THR A 7 -40.37 22.31 -9.45
CA THR A 7 -39.38 22.19 -10.52
C THR A 7 -38.04 22.60 -9.93
N LYS A 8 -37.00 21.76 -10.07
CA LYS A 8 -35.64 22.06 -9.58
C LYS A 8 -35.21 23.44 -10.08
N ILE A 9 -35.08 24.41 -9.19
CA ILE A 9 -34.46 25.70 -9.46
C ILE A 9 -33.32 25.86 -8.46
N PHE A 10 -32.12 25.49 -8.87
CA PHE A 10 -30.90 26.18 -8.46
C PHE A 10 -29.88 26.04 -9.58
N ALA A 11 -29.55 27.17 -10.20
CA ALA A 11 -28.44 27.32 -11.13
C ALA A 11 -27.49 28.35 -10.52
N GLY A 12 -26.50 27.87 -9.77
CA GLY A 12 -25.50 28.67 -9.06
C GLY A 12 -24.78 27.86 -8.00
N THR A 13 -23.61 28.34 -7.57
CA THR A 13 -22.91 27.81 -6.40
C THR A 13 -23.63 28.27 -5.14
N LEU A 14 -24.06 27.34 -4.30
CA LEU A 14 -24.77 27.63 -3.06
C LEU A 14 -23.74 28.01 -1.99
N ASP A 15 -23.70 29.27 -1.58
CA ASP A 15 -22.88 29.71 -0.43
C ASP A 15 -23.64 29.41 0.87
N VAL A 16 -23.30 28.27 1.47
CA VAL A 16 -23.97 27.73 2.66
C VAL A 16 -23.74 28.60 3.89
N GLU A 17 -22.68 29.42 3.93
CA GLU A 17 -22.39 30.33 5.05
C GLU A 17 -23.31 31.57 5.05
N ALA A 18 -23.90 31.90 3.90
CA ALA A 18 -24.83 33.02 3.73
C ALA A 18 -26.32 32.62 3.86
N ILE A 19 -26.62 31.32 4.00
CA ILE A 19 -27.99 30.83 4.10
C ILE A 19 -28.39 30.72 5.57
N ASN A 20 -29.26 31.62 6.00
CA ASN A 20 -29.96 31.49 7.26
C ASN A 20 -31.15 30.54 7.05
N ILE A 21 -30.97 29.24 7.34
CA ILE A 21 -32.09 28.29 7.36
C ILE A 21 -32.84 28.53 8.67
N GLU A 22 -34.02 29.15 8.59
CA GLU A 22 -34.93 29.19 9.73
C GLU A 22 -35.21 27.76 10.16
N LYS A 23 -34.80 27.41 11.39
CA LYS A 23 -34.96 26.06 11.97
C LYS A 23 -36.44 25.84 12.30
N GLU A 24 -37.27 25.68 11.27
CA GLU A 24 -38.63 25.19 11.45
C GLU A 24 -38.59 23.73 11.91
N SER A 25 -39.59 23.31 12.68
CA SER A 25 -39.69 21.97 13.29
C SER A 25 -39.71 20.79 12.30
N TYR A 26 -39.70 21.06 10.98
CA TYR A 26 -39.78 20.09 9.91
C TYR A 26 -38.54 20.05 9.00
N THR A 27 -37.52 20.87 9.28
CA THR A 27 -36.27 20.87 8.49
C THR A 27 -35.31 19.81 9.02
N ILE A 28 -35.04 18.77 8.22
CA ILE A 28 -34.01 17.76 8.47
C ILE A 28 -32.79 18.12 7.62
N ILE A 29 -31.64 18.37 8.26
CA ILE A 29 -30.36 18.47 7.56
C ILE A 29 -29.81 17.04 7.47
N GLU A 30 -29.88 16.44 6.28
CA GLU A 30 -29.20 15.16 6.03
C GLU A 30 -27.73 15.44 5.72
N THR A 31 -26.86 15.15 6.69
CA THR A 31 -25.42 15.15 6.45
C THR A 31 -25.05 13.83 5.78
N SER A 32 -24.63 13.87 4.52
CA SER A 32 -24.12 12.68 3.82
C SER A 32 -22.79 12.25 4.44
N THR A 33 -22.68 10.97 4.79
CA THR A 33 -21.47 10.39 5.37
C THR A 33 -20.89 9.33 4.44
N ILE A 34 -19.63 8.95 4.65
CA ILE A 34 -18.94 7.90 3.88
C ILE A 34 -19.07 6.51 4.51
N VAL A 35 -19.92 6.35 5.54
CA VAL A 35 -20.05 5.11 6.34
C VAL A 35 -20.50 3.90 5.52
N ASP A 36 -21.20 4.12 4.41
CA ASP A 36 -21.62 3.06 3.50
C ASP A 36 -20.45 2.50 2.67
N ALA A 37 -19.38 3.29 2.47
CA ALA A 37 -18.16 2.83 1.82
C ALA A 37 -17.30 1.97 2.76
N ILE A 38 -17.38 2.22 4.07
CA ILE A 38 -16.60 1.51 5.10
C ILE A 38 -17.34 0.23 5.50
N LYS A 39 -16.93 -0.90 4.92
CA LYS A 39 -17.63 -2.19 5.09
C LYS A 39 -17.26 -2.93 6.37
N ASP A 40 -16.04 -2.73 6.85
CA ASP A 40 -15.58 -3.30 8.11
C ASP A 40 -16.20 -2.54 9.29
N ASN A 41 -16.93 -3.26 10.14
CA ASN A 41 -17.64 -2.66 11.28
C ASN A 41 -16.67 -2.06 12.29
N ALA A 42 -15.60 -2.77 12.64
CA ALA A 42 -14.62 -2.30 13.61
C ALA A 42 -13.88 -1.07 13.08
N PHE A 43 -13.55 -1.05 11.78
CA PHE A 43 -12.88 0.08 11.17
C PHE A 43 -13.80 1.31 11.14
N ARG A 44 -15.07 1.10 10.77
CA ARG A 44 -16.08 2.15 10.78
C ARG A 44 -16.30 2.72 12.17
N GLU A 45 -16.45 1.87 13.19
CA GLU A 45 -16.63 2.31 14.58
C GLU A 45 -15.43 3.13 15.05
N PHE A 46 -14.21 2.63 14.82
CA PHE A 46 -12.98 3.36 15.12
C PHE A 46 -12.95 4.75 14.45
N LEU A 47 -13.27 4.82 13.15
CA LEU A 47 -13.24 6.08 12.40
C LEU A 47 -14.29 7.07 12.90
N ILE A 48 -15.50 6.60 13.22
CA ILE A 48 -16.58 7.44 13.75
C ILE A 48 -16.22 7.97 15.14
N GLU A 49 -15.69 7.12 16.02
CA GLU A 49 -15.30 7.51 17.37
C GLU A 49 -14.13 8.51 17.35
N THR A 50 -13.18 8.32 16.43
CA THR A 50 -11.94 9.11 16.38
C THR A 50 -12.10 10.42 15.62
N TYR A 51 -12.81 10.41 14.50
CA TYR A 51 -12.84 11.54 13.55
C TYR A 51 -14.25 11.99 13.17
N GLY A 52 -15.27 11.18 13.45
CA GLY A 52 -16.65 11.44 13.02
C GLY A 52 -17.46 12.28 14.00
N SER A 53 -18.64 12.66 13.54
CA SER A 53 -19.66 13.37 14.32
C SER A 53 -21.04 12.74 14.09
N ASN A 54 -21.92 12.81 15.10
CA ASN A 54 -23.34 12.42 14.99
C ASN A 54 -23.59 11.01 14.42
N GLY A 55 -22.70 10.04 14.72
CA GLY A 55 -22.87 8.65 14.30
C GLY A 55 -22.39 8.35 12.87
N GLY A 56 -21.62 9.24 12.25
CA GLY A 56 -20.96 8.97 10.98
C GLY A 56 -19.72 9.84 10.75
N ILE A 57 -19.15 9.72 9.56
CA ILE A 57 -18.00 10.53 9.13
C ILE A 57 -18.31 11.16 7.78
N THR A 58 -18.25 12.48 7.72
CA THR A 58 -18.45 13.26 6.50
C THR A 58 -17.18 13.28 5.65
N GLN A 59 -17.29 13.63 4.37
CA GLN A 59 -16.12 13.80 3.51
C GLN A 59 -15.17 14.88 4.04
N GLU A 60 -15.70 15.98 4.60
CA GLU A 60 -14.89 17.06 5.16
C GLU A 60 -14.09 16.61 6.39
N GLU A 61 -14.67 15.75 7.24
CA GLU A 61 -13.95 15.13 8.36
C GLU A 61 -12.86 14.18 7.86
N ALA A 62 -13.18 13.32 6.88
CA ALA A 62 -12.18 12.44 6.26
C ALA A 62 -11.03 13.21 5.60
N ASP A 63 -11.32 14.33 4.93
CA ASP A 63 -10.31 15.20 4.31
C ASP A 63 -9.42 15.93 5.34
N ARG A 64 -9.84 16.04 6.60
CA ARG A 64 -8.99 16.62 7.68
C ARG A 64 -8.01 15.61 8.27
N VAL A 65 -8.21 14.31 8.05
CA VAL A 65 -7.32 13.27 8.56
C VAL A 65 -6.07 13.18 7.70
N THR A 66 -4.91 13.50 8.32
CA THR A 66 -3.60 13.38 7.67
C THR A 66 -2.81 12.17 8.15
N ASP A 67 -3.18 11.61 9.30
CA ASP A 67 -2.46 10.53 9.96
C ASP A 67 -3.49 9.54 10.53
N LEU A 68 -3.33 8.26 10.18
CA LEU A 68 -4.21 7.18 10.59
C LEU A 68 -3.38 6.08 11.26
N GLU A 69 -3.65 5.83 12.55
CA GLU A 69 -2.98 4.80 13.33
C GLU A 69 -3.98 3.77 13.86
N LEU A 70 -3.83 2.53 13.41
CA LEU A 70 -4.59 1.37 13.86
C LEU A 70 -3.67 0.42 14.60
N ASN A 71 -4.12 -0.09 15.75
CA ASN A 71 -3.36 -1.07 16.51
C ASN A 71 -4.26 -2.04 17.28
N ALA A 72 -3.63 -3.05 17.90
CA ALA A 72 -4.32 -4.05 18.69
C ALA A 72 -5.08 -3.50 19.90
N ASP A 73 -4.79 -2.26 20.35
CA ASP A 73 -5.48 -1.65 21.49
C ASP A 73 -6.71 -0.84 21.06
N ASN A 74 -6.67 -0.19 19.90
CA ASN A 74 -7.73 0.70 19.42
C ASN A 74 -8.62 0.11 18.30
N ALA A 75 -8.15 -0.93 17.62
CA ALA A 75 -8.75 -1.42 16.37
C ALA A 75 -8.52 -2.92 16.18
N ALA A 76 -8.44 -3.70 17.27
CA ALA A 76 -8.05 -5.12 17.27
C ALA A 76 -8.82 -6.01 16.27
N GLU A 77 -10.10 -5.69 16.06
CA GLU A 77 -11.00 -6.49 15.22
C GLU A 77 -11.04 -6.04 13.75
N VAL A 78 -10.30 -4.98 13.38
CA VAL A 78 -10.23 -4.49 11.99
C VAL A 78 -9.56 -5.53 11.11
N LYS A 79 -10.24 -5.88 10.02
CA LYS A 79 -9.77 -6.81 8.99
C LYS A 79 -9.70 -6.19 7.62
N SER A 80 -10.46 -5.12 7.32
CA SER A 80 -10.41 -4.46 6.02
C SER A 80 -10.29 -2.95 6.16
N LEU A 81 -9.45 -2.36 5.30
CA LEU A 81 -9.34 -0.91 5.12
C LEU A 81 -10.24 -0.38 4.00
N ALA A 82 -11.21 -1.17 3.51
CA ALA A 82 -12.15 -0.70 2.49
C ALA A 82 -12.84 0.61 2.93
N GLY A 83 -12.83 1.63 2.07
CA GLY A 83 -13.27 2.99 2.38
C GLY A 83 -12.11 3.95 2.72
N ILE A 84 -10.88 3.45 2.87
CA ILE A 84 -9.70 4.30 3.11
C ILE A 84 -9.43 5.28 1.97
N GLU A 85 -9.87 4.99 0.74
CA GLU A 85 -9.71 5.86 -0.43
C GLU A 85 -10.43 7.22 -0.30
N TYR A 86 -11.34 7.36 0.67
CA TYR A 86 -12.03 8.62 0.96
C TYR A 86 -11.18 9.58 1.81
N PHE A 87 -10.09 9.11 2.41
CA PHE A 87 -9.16 9.93 3.22
C PHE A 87 -8.08 10.53 2.31
N ARG A 88 -8.47 11.49 1.48
CA ARG A 88 -7.68 11.99 0.34
C ARG A 88 -6.42 12.76 0.74
N ASN A 89 -6.39 13.30 1.95
CA ASN A 89 -5.26 14.05 2.49
C ASN A 89 -4.40 13.22 3.45
N LEU A 90 -4.63 11.90 3.52
CA LEU A 90 -3.84 10.99 4.33
C LEU A 90 -2.38 10.99 3.86
N LYS A 91 -1.47 11.23 4.81
CA LYS A 91 0.00 11.27 4.60
C LYS A 91 0.68 10.08 5.25
N THR A 92 0.21 9.67 6.42
CA THR A 92 0.77 8.51 7.13
C THR A 92 -0.31 7.48 7.42
N LEU A 93 0.01 6.22 7.10
CA LEU A 93 -0.75 5.07 7.54
C LEU A 93 0.15 4.19 8.40
N LYS A 94 -0.28 3.97 9.64
CA LYS A 94 0.38 3.05 10.56
C LYS A 94 -0.59 1.99 11.03
N VAL A 95 -0.23 0.72 10.87
CA VAL A 95 -1.01 -0.42 11.34
C VAL A 95 -0.09 -1.32 12.16
N SER A 96 -0.45 -1.67 13.40
CA SER A 96 0.42 -2.49 14.25
C SER A 96 -0.32 -3.49 15.13
N GLY A 97 0.08 -4.75 15.08
CA GLY A 97 -0.43 -5.79 15.98
C GLY A 97 -1.81 -6.33 15.62
N LEU A 98 -2.42 -5.88 14.51
CA LEU A 98 -3.63 -6.53 13.98
C LEU A 98 -3.31 -7.95 13.51
N GLU A 99 -4.30 -8.84 13.58
CA GLU A 99 -4.10 -10.23 13.21
C GLU A 99 -3.75 -10.37 11.72
N SER A 100 -4.56 -9.76 10.85
CA SER A 100 -4.38 -9.75 9.40
C SER A 100 -5.19 -8.63 8.77
N LEU A 101 -4.89 -8.30 7.52
CA LEU A 101 -5.74 -7.44 6.69
C LEU A 101 -6.17 -8.14 5.40
N ASP A 102 -7.34 -7.77 4.90
CA ASP A 102 -7.80 -8.04 3.55
C ASP A 102 -6.96 -7.24 2.53
N ASP A 103 -7.14 -7.57 1.25
CA ASP A 103 -6.48 -6.86 0.15
C ASP A 103 -6.73 -5.35 0.24
N THR A 104 -5.64 -4.60 0.16
CA THR A 104 -5.67 -3.15 0.37
C THR A 104 -5.07 -2.45 -0.85
N ASN A 105 -5.83 -1.53 -1.44
CA ASN A 105 -5.34 -0.65 -2.50
C ASN A 105 -5.22 0.78 -1.95
N LEU A 106 -3.99 1.26 -1.80
CA LEU A 106 -3.69 2.63 -1.35
C LEU A 106 -3.43 3.57 -2.54
N ALA A 107 -3.23 3.05 -3.74
CA ALA A 107 -3.03 3.84 -4.95
C ALA A 107 -4.30 4.60 -5.37
N VAL A 108 -5.48 4.14 -4.94
CA VAL A 108 -6.77 4.79 -5.21
C VAL A 108 -7.12 5.74 -4.05
N GLY A 109 -7.16 7.04 -4.31
CA GLY A 109 -7.62 8.05 -3.35
C GLY A 109 -6.58 8.54 -2.35
N ASN A 110 -5.65 7.69 -1.88
CA ASN A 110 -4.62 8.09 -0.91
C ASN A 110 -3.31 8.58 -1.58
N ILE A 111 -3.44 9.37 -2.64
CA ILE A 111 -2.33 9.83 -3.49
C ILE A 111 -1.30 10.72 -2.77
N ASN A 112 -1.63 11.20 -1.57
CA ASN A 112 -0.80 12.07 -0.73
C ASN A 112 0.01 11.31 0.32
N LEU A 113 -0.09 9.98 0.38
CA LEU A 113 0.70 9.16 1.29
C LEU A 113 2.20 9.41 1.09
N THR A 114 2.89 9.69 2.19
CA THR A 114 4.35 9.82 2.27
C THR A 114 4.98 8.65 3.02
N SER A 115 4.23 8.00 3.92
CA SER A 115 4.70 6.85 4.69
C SER A 115 3.61 5.81 4.90
N VAL A 116 3.94 4.55 4.67
CA VAL A 116 3.13 3.38 5.03
C VAL A 116 3.97 2.46 5.91
N ASP A 117 3.49 2.18 7.13
CA ASP A 117 4.13 1.28 8.09
C ASP A 117 3.11 0.27 8.64
N ILE A 118 3.23 -0.98 8.20
CA ILE A 118 2.27 -2.04 8.51
C ILE A 118 3.01 -3.20 9.19
N SER A 119 2.56 -3.56 10.39
CA SER A 119 3.02 -4.72 11.14
C SER A 119 1.81 -5.58 11.52
N LEU A 120 1.74 -6.78 10.96
CA LEU A 120 0.61 -7.71 11.15
C LEU A 120 1.11 -9.02 11.75
N VAL A 121 0.25 -9.71 12.51
CA VAL A 121 0.60 -11.02 13.06
C VAL A 121 0.71 -12.05 11.95
N LYS A 122 -0.28 -12.15 11.07
CA LYS A 122 -0.31 -13.13 9.97
C LYS A 122 -0.05 -12.51 8.59
N GLY A 123 -0.24 -11.21 8.44
CA GLY A 123 -0.08 -10.50 7.17
C GLY A 123 -1.40 -10.25 6.41
N LEU A 124 -1.33 -10.08 5.10
CA LEU A 124 -2.45 -9.68 4.21
C LEU A 124 -2.29 -10.33 2.84
N THR A 125 -3.28 -10.41 1.93
CA THR A 125 -3.03 -11.11 0.64
C THR A 125 -2.35 -10.24 -0.44
N ALA A 126 -2.76 -9.00 -0.63
CA ALA A 126 -2.11 -8.05 -1.54
C ALA A 126 -2.18 -6.61 -1.05
N ILE A 127 -1.11 -5.85 -1.30
CA ILE A 127 -1.09 -4.40 -1.10
C ILE A 127 -0.59 -3.70 -2.36
N ASP A 128 -1.42 -2.81 -2.87
CA ASP A 128 -1.13 -1.99 -4.05
C ASP A 128 -0.84 -0.55 -3.62
N CYS A 129 0.41 -0.14 -3.84
CA CYS A 129 0.91 1.21 -3.62
C CYS A 129 1.45 1.81 -4.92
N ASN A 130 1.18 1.20 -6.08
CA ASN A 130 1.75 1.62 -7.35
C ASN A 130 1.43 3.07 -7.65
N GLY A 131 2.41 3.80 -8.17
CA GLY A 131 2.21 5.16 -8.67
C GLY A 131 2.01 6.22 -7.58
N LEU A 132 2.20 5.91 -6.29
CA LEU A 132 2.13 6.90 -5.22
C LEU A 132 3.32 7.88 -5.32
N GLN A 133 3.07 9.05 -5.91
CA GLN A 133 4.09 10.04 -6.29
C GLN A 133 4.77 10.74 -5.09
N SER A 134 4.17 10.62 -3.91
CA SER A 134 4.66 11.24 -2.67
C SER A 134 5.25 10.23 -1.68
N LEU A 135 5.13 8.92 -1.94
CA LEU A 135 5.56 7.89 -1.01
C LEU A 135 7.08 7.88 -0.89
N THR A 136 7.58 8.02 0.33
CA THR A 136 9.02 8.03 0.67
C THR A 136 9.45 6.77 1.40
N THR A 137 8.56 6.19 2.21
CA THR A 137 8.84 5.01 3.01
C THR A 137 7.70 4.00 2.92
N PHE A 138 8.06 2.74 2.71
CA PHE A 138 7.14 1.61 2.81
C PHE A 138 7.73 0.54 3.74
N SER A 139 6.94 0.09 4.69
CA SER A 139 7.28 -0.99 5.61
C SER A 139 6.10 -1.94 5.75
N LEU A 140 6.36 -3.23 5.52
CA LEU A 140 5.46 -4.33 5.80
C LEU A 140 6.23 -5.42 6.55
N VAL A 141 5.80 -5.73 7.76
CA VAL A 141 6.43 -6.72 8.65
C VAL A 141 5.39 -7.72 9.12
N VAL A 142 5.70 -9.01 9.02
CA VAL A 142 4.91 -10.07 9.65
C VAL A 142 5.57 -10.51 10.95
N THR A 143 4.83 -10.48 12.06
CA THR A 143 5.38 -10.71 13.41
C THR A 143 4.99 -12.05 14.03
N GLY A 144 4.04 -12.76 13.42
CA GLY A 144 3.57 -14.05 13.90
C GLY A 144 4.57 -15.19 13.70
N ALA A 145 4.20 -16.35 14.24
CA ALA A 145 5.01 -17.54 14.10
C ALA A 145 5.03 -18.05 12.66
N ALA A 146 6.21 -18.52 12.24
CA ALA A 146 6.43 -19.17 10.96
C ALA A 146 5.37 -20.24 10.64
N GLY A 147 4.76 -20.17 9.47
CA GLY A 147 3.73 -21.12 8.99
C GLY A 147 2.30 -20.75 9.37
N THR A 148 2.07 -19.60 9.98
CA THR A 148 0.73 -19.08 10.31
C THR A 148 0.30 -17.89 9.44
N GLU A 149 1.14 -17.52 8.46
CA GLU A 149 0.96 -16.34 7.62
C GLU A 149 -0.16 -16.52 6.58
N VAL A 150 -0.83 -15.41 6.24
CA VAL A 150 -1.87 -15.33 5.18
C VAL A 150 -1.27 -14.95 3.82
N GLY A 151 -0.15 -14.21 3.81
CA GLY A 151 0.39 -13.42 2.67
C GLY A 151 1.01 -12.12 3.22
N PRO A 152 1.69 -11.24 2.48
CA PRO A 152 1.33 -10.74 1.14
C PRO A 152 1.81 -11.69 0.08
N LYS A 153 0.96 -12.03 -0.88
CA LYS A 153 1.39 -12.61 -2.15
C LYS A 153 2.05 -11.52 -3.02
N ARG A 154 1.57 -10.29 -3.00
CA ARG A 154 2.13 -9.22 -3.83
C ARG A 154 2.28 -7.93 -3.04
N VAL A 155 3.46 -7.32 -3.17
CA VAL A 155 3.75 -5.95 -2.72
C VAL A 155 4.15 -5.17 -3.97
N GLU A 156 3.27 -4.29 -4.43
CA GLU A 156 3.47 -3.56 -5.68
C GLU A 156 3.75 -2.08 -5.39
N LEU A 157 4.99 -1.65 -5.71
CA LEU A 157 5.49 -0.30 -5.46
C LEU A 157 6.02 0.35 -6.74
N ASP A 158 5.69 -0.20 -7.91
CA ASP A 158 6.18 0.33 -9.17
C ASP A 158 5.73 1.79 -9.37
N LYS A 159 6.61 2.60 -9.96
CA LYS A 159 6.38 4.01 -10.29
C LYS A 159 6.10 4.91 -9.08
N CYS A 160 6.69 4.58 -7.93
CA CYS A 160 6.79 5.45 -6.76
C CYS A 160 8.14 6.18 -6.77
N PRO A 161 8.32 7.27 -7.54
CA PRO A 161 9.65 7.81 -7.84
C PRO A 161 10.41 8.32 -6.62
N LYS A 162 9.70 8.73 -5.55
CA LYS A 162 10.28 9.33 -4.34
C LYS A 162 10.57 8.33 -3.22
N ILE A 163 10.30 7.04 -3.41
CA ILE A 163 10.51 6.07 -2.34
C ILE A 163 12.00 5.87 -2.12
N GLU A 164 12.44 6.07 -0.88
CA GLU A 164 13.85 5.98 -0.47
C GLU A 164 14.13 4.66 0.23
N SER A 165 13.15 4.13 0.95
CA SER A 165 13.29 2.91 1.75
C SER A 165 12.08 1.99 1.63
N VAL A 166 12.35 0.72 1.32
CA VAL A 166 11.37 -0.38 1.28
C VAL A 166 11.80 -1.48 2.24
N THR A 167 10.91 -1.82 3.18
CA THR A 167 11.06 -2.97 4.06
C THR A 167 9.89 -3.92 3.85
N VAL A 168 10.17 -5.18 3.52
CA VAL A 168 9.20 -6.28 3.44
C VAL A 168 9.80 -7.47 4.17
N LYS A 169 9.56 -7.53 5.48
CA LYS A 169 10.28 -8.41 6.39
C LYS A 169 9.41 -9.55 6.89
N ASP A 170 10.02 -10.72 7.03
CA ASP A 170 9.40 -11.93 7.58
C ASP A 170 8.14 -12.39 6.81
N CYS A 171 8.00 -11.94 5.56
CA CYS A 171 6.89 -12.28 4.66
C CYS A 171 7.19 -13.59 3.92
N ARG A 172 6.66 -14.72 4.41
CA ARG A 172 7.02 -16.07 3.91
C ARG A 172 6.15 -16.64 2.79
N ALA A 173 5.06 -15.95 2.47
CA ALA A 173 4.11 -16.33 1.42
C ALA A 173 4.13 -15.34 0.24
N ILE A 174 5.22 -14.57 0.10
CA ILE A 174 5.32 -13.52 -0.91
C ILE A 174 5.67 -14.07 -2.27
N VAL A 175 4.94 -13.66 -3.30
CA VAL A 175 5.17 -14.12 -4.67
C VAL A 175 6.04 -13.10 -5.40
N ALA A 176 5.75 -11.82 -5.19
CA ALA A 176 6.48 -10.73 -5.84
C ALA A 176 6.57 -9.48 -4.96
N VAL A 177 7.73 -8.83 -5.06
CA VAL A 177 7.94 -7.43 -4.65
C VAL A 177 8.40 -6.69 -5.90
N THR A 178 7.67 -5.65 -6.31
CA THR A 178 8.04 -4.84 -7.48
C THR A 178 8.38 -3.41 -7.06
N VAL A 179 9.53 -2.91 -7.54
CA VAL A 179 10.09 -1.58 -7.19
C VAL A 179 10.59 -0.82 -8.43
N THR A 180 10.05 -1.16 -9.60
CA THR A 180 10.44 -0.59 -10.90
C THR A 180 10.04 0.89 -10.97
N GLY A 181 10.97 1.77 -11.31
CA GLY A 181 10.73 3.20 -11.37
C GLY A 181 10.80 3.92 -10.02
N CYS A 182 11.21 3.23 -8.95
CA CYS A 182 11.53 3.82 -7.65
C CYS A 182 12.94 4.43 -7.69
N THR A 183 13.08 5.55 -8.41
CA THR A 183 14.39 6.13 -8.78
C THR A 183 15.20 6.66 -7.60
N GLU A 184 14.53 6.99 -6.49
CA GLU A 184 15.16 7.48 -5.25
C GLU A 184 15.50 6.36 -4.25
N LEU A 185 15.22 5.09 -4.59
CA LEU A 185 15.39 3.97 -3.68
C LEU A 185 16.87 3.77 -3.32
N THR A 186 17.17 3.81 -2.02
CA THR A 186 18.53 3.60 -1.46
C THR A 186 18.60 2.43 -0.50
N SER A 187 17.44 1.95 -0.01
CA SER A 187 17.35 0.83 0.92
C SER A 187 16.23 -0.14 0.53
N LEU A 188 16.56 -1.42 0.46
CA LEU A 188 15.66 -2.53 0.18
C LEU A 188 15.94 -3.69 1.12
N ASN A 189 15.01 -3.94 2.05
CA ASN A 189 15.15 -4.99 3.05
C ASN A 189 14.06 -6.04 2.91
N LEU A 190 14.45 -7.24 2.47
CA LEU A 190 13.60 -8.42 2.32
C LEU A 190 13.95 -9.53 3.32
N SER A 191 14.63 -9.20 4.41
CA SER A 191 15.11 -10.19 5.39
C SER A 191 13.98 -11.03 5.99
N GLY A 192 14.27 -12.31 6.25
CA GLY A 192 13.29 -13.24 6.82
C GLY A 192 12.14 -13.64 5.89
N SER A 193 12.00 -12.98 4.74
CA SER A 193 10.99 -13.27 3.73
C SER A 193 11.39 -14.44 2.83
N TYR A 194 10.37 -15.06 2.23
CA TYR A 194 10.52 -16.20 1.35
C TYR A 194 9.58 -16.06 0.14
N LEU A 195 10.16 -16.01 -1.06
CA LEU A 195 9.41 -15.80 -2.29
C LEU A 195 8.87 -17.12 -2.86
N GLU A 196 7.56 -17.29 -3.01
CA GLU A 196 6.99 -18.44 -3.69
C GLU A 196 7.18 -18.32 -5.21
N LYS A 197 7.59 -19.42 -5.84
CA LYS A 197 7.46 -19.54 -7.30
C LYS A 197 5.99 -19.57 -7.67
N TRP A 198 5.63 -19.00 -8.80
CA TRP A 198 4.24 -18.92 -9.25
C TRP A 198 4.13 -19.24 -10.73
N GLU A 199 2.96 -19.73 -11.16
CA GLU A 199 2.71 -19.91 -12.60
C GLU A 199 2.29 -18.58 -13.22
N SER A 200 2.95 -18.18 -14.31
CA SER A 200 2.68 -16.90 -14.98
C SER A 200 1.22 -16.77 -15.41
N GLU A 201 0.62 -17.90 -15.77
CA GLU A 201 -0.80 -18.04 -16.08
C GLU A 201 -1.30 -19.35 -15.44
N PRO A 202 -2.55 -19.40 -14.93
CA PRO A 202 -3.09 -20.59 -14.30
C PRO A 202 -3.02 -21.82 -15.20
N ASN A 203 -2.39 -22.90 -14.72
CA ASN A 203 -2.21 -24.17 -15.42
C ASN A 203 -1.36 -24.09 -16.70
N SER A 204 -0.55 -23.05 -16.85
CA SER A 204 0.36 -22.93 -18.00
C SER A 204 1.58 -23.83 -17.87
N GLY A 205 1.93 -24.26 -16.66
CA GLY A 205 3.18 -24.96 -16.38
C GLY A 205 4.43 -24.07 -16.54
N LYS A 206 4.25 -22.77 -16.84
CA LYS A 206 5.32 -21.80 -16.95
C LYS A 206 5.55 -21.15 -15.59
N TRP A 207 6.54 -21.65 -14.87
CA TRP A 207 6.90 -21.16 -13.54
C TRP A 207 7.80 -19.93 -13.62
N ILE A 208 7.45 -18.93 -12.83
CA ILE A 208 8.28 -17.78 -12.50
C ILE A 208 8.94 -18.07 -11.16
N TYR A 209 10.26 -17.97 -11.14
CA TYR A 209 11.07 -18.19 -9.95
C TYR A 209 11.24 -16.87 -9.18
N PRO A 210 11.54 -16.95 -7.87
CA PRO A 210 11.87 -15.80 -7.04
C PRO A 210 12.90 -14.89 -7.70
N SER A 211 12.45 -13.73 -8.13
CA SER A 211 13.29 -12.77 -8.82
C SER A 211 12.96 -11.35 -8.40
N ILE A 212 13.93 -10.46 -8.51
CA ILE A 212 13.73 -9.04 -8.29
C ILE A 212 14.42 -8.21 -9.35
N ASN A 213 13.79 -7.09 -9.67
CA ASN A 213 14.28 -6.13 -10.61
C ASN A 213 14.65 -4.85 -9.87
N ILE A 214 15.93 -4.48 -9.96
CA ILE A 214 16.48 -3.27 -9.35
C ILE A 214 17.20 -2.33 -10.32
N TYR A 215 17.22 -2.61 -11.63
CA TYR A 215 18.01 -1.82 -12.60
C TYR A 215 17.55 -0.37 -12.71
N THR A 216 16.29 -0.09 -12.37
CA THR A 216 15.77 1.30 -12.33
C THR A 216 16.11 2.03 -11.02
N ASN A 217 16.51 1.31 -9.97
CA ASN A 217 16.84 1.85 -8.65
C ASN A 217 18.31 2.25 -8.60
N THR A 218 18.73 3.15 -9.48
CA THR A 218 20.15 3.49 -9.70
C THR A 218 20.86 4.07 -8.47
N LYS A 219 20.13 4.51 -7.44
CA LYS A 219 20.70 4.95 -6.15
C LYS A 219 20.90 3.81 -5.14
N LEU A 220 20.26 2.66 -5.35
CA LEU A 220 20.50 1.45 -4.57
C LEU A 220 21.85 0.87 -5.02
N THR A 221 22.90 1.27 -4.32
CA THR A 221 24.31 0.95 -4.66
C THR A 221 25.11 0.49 -3.46
N ASP A 222 24.67 0.78 -2.23
CA ASP A 222 25.32 0.32 -1.01
C ASP A 222 24.89 -1.13 -0.69
N PRO A 223 25.79 -2.12 -0.72
CA PRO A 223 25.46 -3.51 -0.46
C PRO A 223 24.90 -3.77 0.94
N ALA A 224 25.21 -2.92 1.91
CA ALA A 224 24.64 -3.04 3.26
C ALA A 224 23.14 -2.71 3.29
N ASN A 225 22.65 -1.92 2.32
CA ASN A 225 21.27 -1.47 2.23
C ASN A 225 20.41 -2.34 1.33
N PHE A 226 20.96 -3.39 0.71
CA PHE A 226 20.18 -4.40 -0.01
C PHE A 226 20.26 -5.75 0.70
N ILE A 227 19.23 -6.07 1.48
CA ILE A 227 19.12 -7.35 2.20
C ILE A 227 18.15 -8.25 1.44
N PRO A 228 18.60 -9.34 0.80
CA PRO A 228 17.74 -10.17 -0.04
C PRO A 228 16.85 -11.11 0.77
N ALA A 229 15.77 -11.57 0.14
CA ALA A 229 15.00 -12.71 0.63
C ALA A 229 15.84 -13.98 0.54
N ALA A 230 15.57 -14.94 1.44
CA ALA A 230 16.45 -16.10 1.63
C ALA A 230 16.56 -17.02 0.41
N ASN A 231 15.56 -17.02 -0.46
CA ASN A 231 15.44 -17.93 -1.60
C ASN A 231 15.36 -17.21 -2.96
N LEU A 232 15.79 -15.94 -3.00
CA LEU A 232 15.89 -15.18 -4.24
C LEU A 232 16.81 -15.93 -5.21
N VAL A 233 16.39 -16.12 -6.46
CA VAL A 233 17.14 -16.89 -7.47
C VAL A 233 17.76 -15.97 -8.51
N ASP A 234 17.03 -14.95 -8.95
CA ASP A 234 17.48 -14.04 -10.00
C ASP A 234 17.42 -12.58 -9.53
N ILE A 235 18.46 -11.81 -9.84
CA ILE A 235 18.48 -10.35 -9.63
C ILE A 235 18.81 -9.67 -10.94
N TRP A 236 17.90 -8.80 -11.40
CA TRP A 236 18.07 -7.98 -12.58
C TRP A 236 18.56 -6.59 -12.17
N ALA A 237 19.74 -6.21 -12.63
CA ALA A 237 20.44 -5.02 -12.18
C ALA A 237 21.23 -4.37 -13.34
N THR A 238 21.74 -3.16 -13.11
CA THR A 238 22.76 -2.55 -13.98
C THR A 238 24.12 -3.20 -13.72
N SER A 239 25.06 -3.11 -14.66
CA SER A 239 26.43 -3.61 -14.49
C SER A 239 27.12 -2.97 -13.27
N ALA A 240 26.88 -1.68 -13.02
CA ALA A 240 27.40 -0.99 -11.83
C ALA A 240 26.86 -1.57 -10.51
N GLN A 241 25.58 -1.93 -10.47
CA GLN A 241 24.98 -2.59 -9.30
C GLN A 241 25.50 -4.01 -9.12
N ILE A 242 25.69 -4.77 -10.20
CA ILE A 242 26.28 -6.11 -10.13
C ILE A 242 27.69 -6.04 -9.54
N GLU A 243 28.53 -5.12 -10.04
CA GLU A 243 29.87 -4.88 -9.51
C GLU A 243 29.86 -4.50 -8.03
N ALA A 244 28.90 -3.68 -7.60
CA ALA A 244 28.76 -3.27 -6.21
C ALA A 244 28.33 -4.44 -5.30
N PHE A 245 27.35 -5.25 -5.72
CA PHE A 245 26.67 -6.20 -4.84
C PHE A 245 27.23 -7.61 -4.87
N GLN A 246 27.73 -8.10 -6.01
CA GLN A 246 27.96 -9.53 -6.23
C GLN A 246 28.86 -10.15 -5.15
N LYS A 247 30.05 -9.58 -4.93
CA LYS A 247 31.01 -10.09 -3.94
C LYS A 247 30.45 -10.02 -2.51
N TYR A 248 29.69 -8.97 -2.20
CA TYR A 248 29.07 -8.81 -0.89
C TYR A 248 28.01 -9.88 -0.65
N PHE A 249 27.20 -10.19 -1.67
CA PHE A 249 26.17 -11.22 -1.62
C PHE A 249 26.76 -12.62 -1.46
N GLU A 250 27.80 -12.94 -2.23
CA GLU A 250 28.54 -14.20 -2.12
C GLU A 250 29.13 -14.38 -0.71
N THR A 251 29.65 -13.31 -0.11
CA THR A 251 30.34 -13.36 1.19
C THR A 251 29.35 -13.38 2.38
N ASN A 252 28.37 -12.48 2.40
CA ASN A 252 27.53 -12.24 3.57
C ASN A 252 26.24 -13.06 3.56
N TYR A 253 25.70 -13.35 2.38
CA TYR A 253 24.46 -14.11 2.23
C TYR A 253 24.68 -15.53 1.71
N LYS A 254 25.90 -15.86 1.26
CA LYS A 254 26.21 -17.12 0.56
C LYS A 254 25.25 -17.36 -0.60
N TRP A 255 24.83 -16.27 -1.25
CA TRP A 255 23.85 -16.30 -2.29
C TRP A 255 24.48 -16.86 -3.57
N THR A 256 23.83 -17.86 -4.18
CA THR A 256 24.31 -18.56 -5.38
C THR A 256 23.36 -18.41 -6.57
N GLY A 257 22.53 -17.38 -6.56
CA GLY A 257 21.63 -17.09 -7.68
C GLY A 257 22.34 -16.45 -8.86
N THR A 258 21.56 -15.98 -9.83
CA THR A 258 22.06 -15.41 -11.09
C THR A 258 21.83 -13.90 -11.12
N TRP A 259 22.90 -13.15 -11.43
CA TRP A 259 22.80 -11.74 -11.79
C TRP A 259 22.53 -11.62 -13.28
N HIS A 260 21.55 -10.80 -13.66
CA HIS A 260 21.23 -10.46 -15.04
C HIS A 260 21.47 -8.97 -15.27
N SER A 261 22.33 -8.62 -16.23
CA SER A 261 22.57 -7.22 -16.59
C SER A 261 21.55 -6.75 -17.64
N ASN A 262 20.90 -5.62 -17.38
CA ASN A 262 20.01 -4.98 -18.35
C ASN A 262 20.71 -3.89 -19.18
N ASP A 263 21.99 -3.63 -18.95
CA ASP A 263 22.78 -2.68 -19.74
C ASP A 263 23.06 -3.20 -21.17
N GLU A 264 22.76 -4.47 -21.44
CA GLU A 264 22.97 -5.14 -22.73
C GLU A 264 21.69 -5.36 -23.56
N MET A 265 20.50 -4.96 -23.08
CA MET A 265 19.27 -5.10 -23.87
C MET A 265 19.06 -3.91 -24.85
N PRO A 266 18.89 -4.18 -26.16
CA PRO A 266 18.37 -3.16 -27.07
C PRO A 266 16.95 -2.79 -26.66
N SER A 267 16.62 -1.51 -26.81
CA SER A 267 15.33 -0.89 -26.53
C SER A 267 14.15 -1.59 -27.23
N ALA A 268 13.66 -2.69 -26.69
CA ALA A 268 12.42 -3.31 -27.10
C ALA A 268 11.71 -3.87 -25.86
N SER A 269 10.54 -3.32 -25.58
CA SER A 269 9.64 -3.72 -24.53
C SER A 269 9.39 -5.23 -24.55
N VAL A 270 9.83 -5.95 -23.53
CA VAL A 270 9.23 -7.25 -23.21
C VAL A 270 8.08 -6.98 -22.25
N VAL A 271 6.94 -6.63 -22.84
CA VAL A 271 5.64 -6.96 -22.27
C VAL A 271 5.52 -8.47 -22.35
N ARG A 272 5.45 -9.16 -21.22
CA ARG A 272 4.54 -10.29 -20.96
C ARG A 272 4.43 -10.51 -19.46
#